data_AF-A0A8D2KC63-F1
#
_entry.id   AF-A0A8D2KC63-F1
#
_cell.length_a   1.000
_cell.length_b   1.000
_cell.length_c   1.000
_cell.angle_alpha   90.00
_cell.angle_beta   90.00
_cell.angle_gamma   90.00
#
_symmetry.space_group_name_H-M   'P 1'
#
loop_
_entity.id
_entity.type
_entity.pdbx_description
1 polymer ?
#
loop_
_entity_poly.entity_id
_entity_poly.type
_entity_poly.pdbx_seq_one_letter_code
_entity_poly.pdbx_strand_id
1 'polypeptide(L)'
;MKKHLGTWGLAIVCVLLFNHLSAIKARGIKHRIKWNRKSVPSTVQITEAQVAQNPPGAFIKQGRKLHIDFGAEGNKYYEANYWQFPDGIYYDGCSEANVTKEVFIAKCINATQAANQAEFSREKQDNKLHQRVLWRLIKELCSVKHCDFWLEGGAGFHLSVDQPVMLCLLVFIWLIVK
;
A
#
# COMPACT_ATOMS: atom_id res chain seq x y z
N MET A 1 -0.88 17.79 -58.82
CA MET A 1 0.40 17.65 -58.07
C MET A 1 0.37 18.47 -56.77
N LYS A 2 -0.45 18.09 -55.76
CA LYS A 2 -0.65 18.88 -54.51
C LYS A 2 -0.74 18.00 -53.24
N LYS A 3 -0.14 16.80 -53.24
CA LYS A 3 -0.21 15.87 -52.08
C LYS A 3 1.12 15.68 -51.33
N HIS A 4 2.24 16.18 -51.87
CA HIS A 4 3.57 15.93 -51.29
C HIS A 4 4.03 17.00 -50.28
N LEU A 5 3.41 18.19 -50.27
CA LEU A 5 3.79 19.27 -49.33
C LEU A 5 3.21 19.06 -47.92
N GLY A 6 2.05 18.41 -47.80
CA GLY A 6 1.41 18.17 -46.49
C GLY A 6 2.21 17.20 -45.63
N THR A 7 2.69 16.10 -46.21
CA THR A 7 3.45 15.06 -45.51
C THR A 7 4.82 15.55 -45.06
N TRP A 8 5.49 16.39 -45.86
CA TRP A 8 6.79 16.94 -45.49
C TRP A 8 6.69 17.99 -44.38
N GLY A 9 5.65 18.85 -44.43
CA GLY A 9 5.37 19.79 -43.34
C GLY A 9 5.08 19.08 -42.02
N LEU A 10 4.36 17.95 -42.06
CA LEU A 10 4.02 17.15 -40.89
C LEU A 10 5.25 16.48 -40.26
N ALA A 11 6.16 15.95 -41.09
CA ALA A 11 7.43 15.40 -40.62
C ALA A 11 8.30 16.47 -39.93
N ILE A 12 8.33 17.69 -40.47
CA ILE A 12 9.08 18.82 -39.87
C ILE A 12 8.48 19.22 -38.52
N VAL A 13 7.15 19.29 -38.40
CA VAL A 13 6.47 19.62 -37.14
C VAL A 13 6.71 18.54 -36.08
N CYS A 14 6.67 17.26 -36.44
CA CYS A 14 7.00 16.17 -35.53
C CYS A 14 8.45 16.25 -35.03
N VAL A 15 9.43 16.46 -35.91
CA VAL A 15 10.84 16.61 -35.51
C VAL A 15 11.05 17.83 -34.62
N LEU A 16 10.39 18.95 -34.89
CA LEU A 16 10.48 20.16 -34.05
C LEU A 16 9.87 19.95 -32.65
N LEU A 17 8.73 19.27 -32.54
CA LEU A 17 8.09 18.96 -31.26
C LEU A 17 8.92 17.99 -30.40
N PHE A 18 9.53 16.96 -31.01
CA PHE A 18 10.40 16.02 -30.30
C PHE A 18 11.68 16.70 -29.75
N ASN A 19 12.26 17.65 -30.48
CA ASN A 19 13.45 18.37 -30.04
C ASN A 19 13.18 19.35 -28.88
N HIS A 20 11.98 19.94 -28.81
CA HIS A 20 11.59 20.79 -27.68
C HIS A 20 11.42 20.01 -26.37
N LEU A 21 10.98 18.75 -26.43
CA LEU A 21 10.87 17.87 -25.25
C LEU A 21 12.23 17.40 -24.75
N SER A 22 13.22 17.21 -25.63
CA SER A 22 14.59 16.85 -25.23
C SER A 22 15.36 18.00 -24.57
N ALA A 23 15.02 19.25 -24.87
CA ALA A 23 15.71 20.42 -24.33
C ALA A 23 15.42 20.72 -22.84
N ILE A 24 14.41 20.09 -22.24
CA ILE A 24 14.06 20.34 -20.82
C ILE A 24 14.94 19.54 -19.86
N LYS A 25 15.72 18.55 -20.33
CA LYS A 25 16.51 17.65 -19.45
C LYS A 25 17.98 18.05 -19.25
N ALA A 26 18.40 19.25 -19.65
CA ALA A 26 19.81 19.65 -19.63
C ALA A 26 20.13 21.01 -18.94
N ARG A 27 19.25 21.54 -18.08
CA ARG A 27 19.69 22.53 -17.07
C ARG A 27 19.96 21.83 -15.75
N GLY A 28 21.15 21.26 -15.67
CA GLY A 28 21.72 20.76 -14.42
C GLY A 28 21.79 21.88 -13.40
N ILE A 29 20.84 21.90 -12.47
CA ILE A 29 20.97 22.67 -11.23
C ILE A 29 22.11 22.01 -10.46
N LYS A 30 23.25 22.70 -10.41
CA LYS A 30 24.42 22.30 -9.62
C LYS A 30 24.12 22.53 -8.13
N HIS A 31 23.20 21.73 -7.58
CA HIS A 31 22.99 21.69 -6.14
C HIS A 31 24.20 20.99 -5.52
N ARG A 32 25.04 21.76 -4.83
CA ARG A 32 26.13 21.23 -4.00
C ARG A 32 25.50 20.52 -2.80
N ILE A 33 25.00 19.31 -3.02
CA ILE A 33 24.51 18.42 -1.97
C ILE A 33 25.76 17.92 -1.25
N LYS A 34 26.07 18.52 -0.10
CA LYS A 34 27.03 18.00 0.86
C LYS A 34 26.50 16.66 1.33
N TRP A 35 26.97 15.60 0.67
CA TRP A 35 26.63 14.20 0.94
C TRP A 35 27.20 13.80 2.31
N ASN A 36 26.46 14.10 3.38
CA ASN A 36 26.67 13.44 4.66
C ASN A 36 26.10 12.03 4.50
N ARG A 37 26.98 11.04 4.24
CA ARG A 37 26.61 9.62 4.26
C ARG A 37 26.13 9.26 5.66
N LYS A 38 24.82 9.30 5.86
CA LYS A 38 24.15 8.25 6.61
C LYS A 38 23.20 7.59 5.62
N SER A 39 23.54 6.37 5.25
CA SER A 39 22.69 5.51 4.44
C SER A 39 21.31 5.45 5.06
N VAL A 40 20.30 5.87 4.30
CA VAL A 40 18.93 5.40 4.53
C VAL A 40 18.99 3.87 4.46
N PRO A 41 18.50 3.11 5.46
CA PRO A 41 18.47 1.67 5.34
C PRO A 41 17.43 1.34 4.27
N SER A 42 17.91 1.08 3.05
CA SER A 42 17.16 0.32 2.07
C SER A 42 17.03 -1.09 2.58
N THR A 43 15.81 -1.61 2.50
CA THR A 43 15.41 -2.96 2.87
C THR A 43 15.43 -3.20 4.38
N VAL A 44 14.24 -3.38 4.95
CA VAL A 44 14.01 -3.85 6.32
C VAL A 44 14.56 -5.27 6.42
N GLN A 45 15.88 -5.41 6.55
CA GLN A 45 16.48 -6.64 7.04
C GLN A 45 16.24 -6.65 8.54
N ILE A 46 15.09 -7.23 8.92
CA ILE A 46 14.75 -7.46 10.31
C ILE A 46 15.86 -8.35 10.87
N THR A 47 16.76 -7.73 11.62
CA THR A 47 17.81 -8.45 12.33
C THR A 47 17.10 -9.35 13.36
N GLU A 48 17.55 -10.59 13.54
CA GLU A 48 16.94 -11.54 14.51
C GLU A 48 16.71 -10.91 15.91
N ALA A 49 17.54 -9.94 16.29
CA ALA A 49 17.41 -9.16 17.51
C ALA A 49 16.14 -8.27 17.60
N GLN A 50 15.60 -7.78 16.48
CA GLN A 50 14.32 -7.05 16.43
C GLN A 50 13.11 -7.98 16.31
N VAL A 51 13.26 -9.14 15.66
CA VAL A 51 12.25 -10.22 15.68
C VAL A 51 12.02 -10.71 17.11
N ALA A 52 13.10 -10.79 17.91
CA ALA A 52 13.01 -11.12 19.33
C ALA A 52 12.29 -10.05 20.16
N GLN A 53 12.26 -8.78 19.73
CA GLN A 53 11.54 -7.71 20.42
C GLN A 53 10.06 -7.64 20.05
N ASN A 54 9.65 -8.08 18.85
CA ASN A 54 8.26 -8.06 18.42
C ASN A 54 7.92 -9.35 17.65
N PRO A 55 7.41 -10.39 18.32
CA PRO A 55 7.00 -11.61 17.65
C PRO A 55 5.86 -11.33 16.65
N PRO A 56 5.77 -12.09 15.55
CA PRO A 56 4.64 -11.99 14.63
C PRO A 56 3.34 -12.25 15.38
N GLY A 57 2.38 -11.33 15.25
CA GLY A 57 1.15 -11.28 16.02
C GLY A 57 1.18 -10.36 17.24
N ALA A 58 2.31 -9.76 17.60
CA ALA A 58 2.39 -8.88 18.78
C ALA A 58 1.47 -7.65 18.66
N PHE A 59 0.84 -7.29 19.77
CA PHE A 59 0.01 -6.10 19.88
C PHE A 59 0.83 -4.80 19.85
N ILE A 60 0.35 -3.84 19.07
CA ILE A 60 0.85 -2.47 19.05
C ILE A 60 -0.15 -1.61 19.83
N LYS A 61 0.20 -1.22 21.07
CA LYS A 61 -0.64 -0.39 21.95
C LYS A 61 -0.08 1.04 22.03
N GLN A 62 -0.60 1.92 21.19
CA GLN A 62 -0.36 3.37 21.16
C GLN A 62 -1.46 4.15 21.91
N GLY A 63 -2.60 3.52 22.21
CA GLY A 63 -3.73 4.11 22.91
C GLY A 63 -4.61 5.00 22.04
N ARG A 64 -4.67 4.77 20.72
CA ARG A 64 -5.53 5.54 19.82
C ARG A 64 -6.93 4.93 19.81
N LYS A 65 -7.95 5.79 19.71
CA LYS A 65 -9.33 5.32 19.54
C LYS A 65 -9.55 4.99 18.06
N LEU A 66 -9.81 3.72 17.75
CA LEU A 66 -10.15 3.28 16.40
C LEU A 66 -11.65 3.46 16.13
N HIS A 67 -12.00 3.71 14.87
CA HIS A 67 -13.39 3.84 14.44
C HIS A 67 -13.89 2.52 13.84
N ILE A 68 -14.33 1.62 14.72
CA ILE A 68 -14.86 0.29 14.36
C ILE A 68 -16.20 0.12 15.05
N ASP A 69 -17.18 -0.45 14.34
CA ASP A 69 -18.48 -0.78 14.92
C ASP A 69 -18.45 -2.17 15.57
N PHE A 70 -18.61 -2.18 16.90
CA PHE A 70 -18.73 -3.37 17.74
C PHE A 70 -20.18 -3.67 18.16
N GLY A 71 -21.15 -2.88 17.65
CA GLY A 71 -22.53 -2.85 18.12
C GLY A 71 -22.71 -1.98 19.36
N ALA A 72 -23.97 -1.70 19.75
CA ALA A 72 -24.28 -0.70 20.78
C ALA A 72 -23.55 -0.90 22.12
N GLU A 73 -23.57 -2.13 22.65
CA GLU A 73 -22.92 -2.48 23.91
C GLU A 73 -21.38 -2.45 23.80
N GLY A 74 -20.85 -3.04 22.72
CA GLY A 74 -19.41 -3.10 22.46
C GLY A 74 -18.80 -1.73 22.23
N ASN A 75 -19.53 -0.84 21.53
CA ASN A 75 -19.10 0.54 21.29
C ASN A 75 -18.98 1.28 22.61
N LYS A 76 -20.02 1.27 23.45
CA LYS A 76 -19.98 1.93 24.78
C LYS A 76 -18.83 1.40 25.65
N TYR A 77 -18.60 0.08 25.63
CA TYR A 77 -17.49 -0.54 26.35
C TYR A 77 -16.13 -0.11 25.81
N TYR A 78 -15.96 -0.12 24.49
CA TYR A 78 -14.73 0.29 23.82
C TYR A 78 -14.43 1.76 24.04
N GLU A 79 -15.43 2.64 24.03
CA GLU A 79 -15.24 4.07 24.30
C GLU A 79 -14.66 4.37 25.69
N ALA A 80 -15.00 3.56 26.69
CA ALA A 80 -14.44 3.70 28.04
C ALA A 80 -13.07 3.03 28.21
N ASN A 81 -12.74 2.03 27.38
CA ASN A 81 -11.60 1.13 27.59
C ASN A 81 -10.62 1.04 26.42
N TYR A 82 -10.74 1.88 25.38
CA TYR A 82 -9.96 1.79 24.13
C TYR A 82 -8.44 1.72 24.36
N TRP A 83 -7.93 2.35 25.43
CA TRP A 83 -6.52 2.37 25.81
C TRP A 83 -5.95 0.98 26.20
N GLN A 84 -6.81 0.01 26.54
CA GLN A 84 -6.39 -1.38 26.83
C GLN A 84 -6.18 -2.21 25.56
N PHE A 85 -6.80 -1.79 24.46
CA PHE A 85 -6.85 -2.53 23.21
C PHE A 85 -5.67 -2.19 22.28
N PRO A 86 -5.29 -3.11 21.38
CA PRO A 86 -4.30 -2.83 20.35
C PRO A 86 -4.81 -1.87 19.28
N ASP A 87 -3.94 -0.97 18.84
CA ASP A 87 -4.16 -0.10 17.67
C ASP A 87 -3.73 -0.77 16.36
N GLY A 88 -2.89 -1.79 16.47
CA GLY A 88 -2.30 -2.49 15.35
C GLY A 88 -1.70 -3.83 15.76
N ILE A 89 -1.34 -4.63 14.77
CA ILE A 89 -0.73 -5.94 14.93
C ILE A 89 0.56 -5.97 14.14
N TYR A 90 1.67 -6.35 14.78
CA TYR A 90 2.92 -6.60 14.10
C TYR A 90 2.84 -7.94 13.38
N TYR A 91 2.65 -7.93 12.06
CA TYR A 91 2.53 -9.16 11.26
C TYR A 91 2.97 -8.83 9.84
N ASP A 92 4.01 -9.55 9.38
CA ASP A 92 4.55 -9.50 8.02
C ASP A 92 4.37 -10.89 7.39
N GLY A 93 3.20 -11.11 6.79
CA GLY A 93 2.85 -12.34 6.07
C GLY A 93 2.83 -12.16 4.56
N CYS A 94 3.31 -11.01 4.05
CA CYS A 94 3.26 -10.67 2.63
C CYS A 94 4.45 -11.23 1.82
N SER A 95 5.42 -11.84 2.49
CA SER A 95 6.61 -12.45 1.89
C SER A 95 6.37 -13.85 1.31
N GLU A 96 5.26 -14.49 1.67
CA GLU A 96 4.87 -15.79 1.14
C GLU A 96 4.21 -15.63 -0.25
N ALA A 97 4.79 -16.24 -1.27
CA ALA A 97 4.20 -16.23 -2.61
C ALA A 97 2.83 -16.93 -2.61
N ASN A 98 1.82 -16.31 -3.21
CA ASN A 98 0.48 -16.85 -3.47
C ASN A 98 -0.44 -17.05 -2.24
N VAL A 99 -0.38 -16.17 -1.24
CA VAL A 99 -1.33 -16.20 -0.12
C VAL A 99 -2.62 -15.45 -0.47
N THR A 100 -3.78 -16.11 -0.44
CA THR A 100 -5.07 -15.40 -0.62
C THR A 100 -5.38 -14.52 0.60
N LYS A 101 -6.28 -13.55 0.43
CA LYS A 101 -6.69 -12.65 1.52
C LYS A 101 -7.21 -13.39 2.74
N GLU A 102 -7.99 -14.44 2.53
CA GLU A 102 -8.59 -15.24 3.60
C GLU A 102 -7.52 -16.01 4.37
N VAL A 103 -6.54 -16.58 3.66
CA VAL A 103 -5.43 -17.31 4.27
C VAL A 103 -4.53 -16.36 5.05
N PHE A 104 -4.24 -15.17 4.52
CA PHE A 104 -3.46 -14.15 5.22
C PHE A 104 -4.15 -13.72 6.53
N ILE A 105 -5.45 -13.42 6.47
CA ILE A 105 -6.22 -13.01 7.66
C ILE A 105 -6.22 -14.14 8.70
N ALA A 106 -6.45 -15.39 8.28
CA ALA A 106 -6.44 -16.54 9.18
C ALA A 106 -5.09 -16.73 9.85
N LYS A 107 -3.98 -16.62 9.10
CA LYS A 107 -2.63 -16.71 9.65
C LYS A 107 -2.29 -15.55 10.58
N CYS A 108 -2.70 -14.33 10.25
CA CYS A 108 -2.56 -13.15 11.11
C CYS A 108 -3.26 -13.36 12.45
N ILE A 109 -4.51 -13.84 12.45
CA ILE A 109 -5.28 -14.13 13.66
C ILE A 109 -4.58 -15.23 14.49
N ASN A 110 -4.13 -16.31 13.86
CA ASN A 110 -3.46 -17.41 14.54
C ASN A 110 -2.14 -16.96 15.20
N ALA A 111 -1.32 -16.20 14.48
CA ALA A 111 -0.09 -15.61 15.01
C ALA A 111 -0.40 -14.66 16.18
N THR A 112 -1.44 -13.83 16.06
CA THR A 112 -1.86 -12.91 17.13
C THR A 112 -2.30 -13.65 18.38
N GLN A 113 -3.05 -14.74 18.24
CA GLN A 113 -3.45 -15.56 19.37
C GLN A 113 -2.26 -16.24 20.04
N ALA A 114 -1.31 -16.74 19.25
CA ALA A 114 -0.09 -17.38 19.76
C ALA A 114 0.83 -16.39 20.50
N ALA A 115 1.01 -15.18 19.96
CA ALA A 115 1.89 -14.17 20.54
C ALA A 115 1.33 -13.54 21.84
N ASN A 116 0.01 -13.48 21.99
CA ASN A 116 -0.63 -12.76 23.11
C ASN A 116 -1.44 -13.69 24.04
N GLN A 117 -1.06 -14.97 24.16
CA GLN A 117 -1.78 -15.95 24.99
C GLN A 117 -2.05 -15.48 26.43
N ALA A 118 -1.16 -14.70 27.02
CA ALA A 118 -1.31 -14.17 28.37
C ALA A 118 -2.50 -13.20 28.50
N GLU A 119 -2.72 -12.34 27.50
CA GLU A 119 -3.84 -11.39 27.45
C GLU A 119 -5.16 -12.16 27.31
N PHE A 120 -5.20 -13.13 26.39
CA PHE A 120 -6.37 -13.98 26.20
C PHE A 120 -6.66 -14.88 27.41
N SER A 121 -5.66 -15.30 28.17
CA SER A 121 -5.85 -16.17 29.34
C SER A 121 -6.34 -15.41 30.57
N ARG A 122 -5.81 -14.20 30.82
CA ARG A 122 -6.20 -13.39 31.99
C ARG A 122 -7.64 -12.91 31.92
N GLU A 123 -8.10 -12.53 30.73
CA GLU A 123 -9.43 -11.93 30.57
C GLU A 123 -10.55 -12.94 30.33
N LYS A 124 -10.21 -14.19 29.99
CA LYS A 124 -11.18 -15.27 29.73
C LYS A 124 -12.03 -15.62 30.96
N GLN A 125 -11.55 -15.32 32.17
CA GLN A 125 -12.28 -15.64 33.40
C GLN A 125 -13.32 -14.58 33.81
N ASP A 126 -13.10 -13.30 33.51
CA ASP A 126 -13.93 -12.21 34.07
C ASP A 126 -14.71 -11.37 33.03
N ASN A 127 -14.34 -11.34 31.74
CA ASN A 127 -14.93 -10.34 30.83
C ASN A 127 -15.24 -10.82 29.41
N LYS A 128 -16.40 -11.49 29.27
CA LYS A 128 -16.92 -11.95 27.97
C LYS A 128 -17.10 -10.82 26.95
N LEU A 129 -17.45 -9.61 27.39
CA LEU A 129 -17.63 -8.46 26.51
C LEU A 129 -16.28 -7.96 25.98
N HIS A 130 -15.27 -7.85 26.85
CA HIS A 130 -13.91 -7.52 26.43
C HIS A 130 -13.43 -8.48 25.34
N GLN A 131 -13.55 -9.79 25.56
CA GLN A 131 -13.12 -10.80 24.60
C GLN A 131 -13.86 -10.70 23.27
N ARG A 132 -15.15 -10.39 23.27
CA ARG A 132 -15.93 -10.14 22.05
C ARG A 132 -15.41 -8.93 21.27
N VAL A 133 -15.14 -7.83 21.98
CA VAL A 133 -14.61 -6.59 21.38
C VAL A 133 -13.18 -6.82 20.86
N LEU A 134 -12.31 -7.44 21.65
CA LEU A 134 -10.93 -7.76 21.27
C LEU A 134 -10.89 -8.66 20.03
N TRP A 135 -11.72 -9.70 20.00
CA TRP A 135 -11.80 -10.61 18.86
C TRP A 135 -12.28 -9.92 17.60
N ARG A 136 -13.30 -9.06 17.70
CA ARG A 136 -13.79 -8.28 16.57
C ARG A 136 -12.71 -7.31 16.07
N LEU A 137 -12.02 -6.64 16.99
CA LEU A 137 -10.96 -5.69 16.69
C LEU A 137 -9.80 -6.36 15.94
N ILE A 138 -9.34 -7.52 16.41
CA ILE A 138 -8.25 -8.27 15.75
C ILE A 138 -8.63 -8.66 14.32
N LYS A 139 -9.88 -9.07 14.09
CA LYS A 139 -10.37 -9.37 12.73
C LYS A 139 -10.29 -8.15 11.82
N GLU A 140 -10.67 -6.99 12.30
CA GLU A 140 -10.59 -5.74 11.52
C GLU A 140 -9.13 -5.31 11.28
N LEU A 141 -8.26 -5.42 12.29
CA LEU A 141 -6.84 -5.08 12.14
C LEU A 141 -6.13 -5.99 11.14
N CYS A 142 -6.44 -7.30 11.15
CA CYS A 142 -5.90 -8.24 10.17
C CYS A 142 -6.52 -8.07 8.76
N SER A 143 -7.76 -7.57 8.64
CA SER A 143 -8.44 -7.42 7.34
C SER A 143 -8.01 -6.16 6.57
N VAL A 144 -7.64 -5.09 7.29
CA VAL A 144 -7.17 -3.82 6.73
C VAL A 144 -5.74 -3.93 6.19
N LYS A 145 -4.94 -4.86 6.75
CA LYS A 145 -3.62 -5.17 6.22
C LYS A 145 -3.76 -5.77 4.81
N HIS A 146 -3.08 -5.14 3.86
CA HIS A 146 -3.02 -5.56 2.47
C HIS A 146 -1.59 -5.89 2.09
N CYS A 147 -1.43 -6.85 1.18
CA CYS A 147 -0.16 -7.13 0.53
C CYS A 147 -0.22 -6.63 -0.92
N ASP A 148 0.85 -6.02 -1.40
CA ASP A 148 0.89 -5.38 -2.73
C ASP A 148 0.57 -6.35 -3.88
N PHE A 149 0.94 -7.64 -3.75
CA PHE A 149 0.69 -8.66 -4.77
C PHE A 149 -0.81 -8.96 -5.02
N TRP A 150 -1.73 -8.59 -4.11
CA TRP A 150 -3.18 -8.70 -4.36
C TRP A 150 -3.68 -7.71 -5.41
N LEU A 151 -2.96 -6.62 -5.64
CA LEU A 151 -3.30 -5.63 -6.67
C LEU A 151 -2.93 -6.14 -8.07
N GLU A 152 -1.89 -6.96 -8.18
CA GLU A 152 -1.38 -7.46 -9.47
C GLU A 152 -2.20 -8.63 -10.04
N GLY A 153 -2.97 -9.35 -9.22
CA GLY A 153 -3.87 -10.41 -9.67
C GLY A 153 -5.12 -9.94 -10.43
N GLY A 154 -5.43 -8.63 -10.39
CA GLY A 154 -6.60 -8.03 -11.03
C GLY A 154 -6.30 -6.98 -12.10
N ALA A 155 -5.04 -6.59 -12.28
CA ALA A 155 -4.63 -5.61 -13.28
C ALA A 155 -4.39 -6.31 -14.62
N GLY A 156 -5.46 -6.62 -15.33
CA GLY A 156 -5.39 -6.68 -16.79
C GLY A 156 -4.73 -5.38 -17.24
N PHE A 157 -3.58 -5.49 -17.91
CA PHE A 157 -2.80 -4.42 -18.56
C PHE A 157 -3.51 -3.06 -18.53
N HIS A 158 -3.35 -2.30 -17.43
CA HIS A 158 -3.46 -0.86 -17.53
C HIS A 158 -2.20 -0.42 -18.27
N LEU A 159 -2.23 -0.59 -19.59
CA LEU A 159 -1.52 0.29 -20.48
C LEU A 159 -1.98 1.68 -20.05
N SER A 160 -1.15 2.35 -19.26
CA SER A 160 -1.10 3.80 -19.24
C SER A 160 -0.77 4.19 -20.68
N VAL A 161 -1.79 4.17 -21.54
CA VAL A 161 -1.68 4.80 -22.83
C VAL A 161 -1.69 6.26 -22.48
N ASP A 162 -0.50 6.82 -22.39
CA ASP A 162 -0.26 8.24 -22.21
C ASP A 162 -1.31 9.00 -23.01
N GLN A 163 -2.16 9.75 -22.31
CA GLN A 163 -3.20 10.61 -22.87
C GLN A 163 -2.72 11.45 -24.08
N PRO A 164 -1.45 11.93 -24.15
CA PRO A 164 -0.95 12.59 -25.36
C PRO A 164 -0.73 11.67 -26.58
N VAL A 165 -0.46 10.37 -26.38
CA VAL A 165 -0.22 9.41 -27.46
C VAL A 165 -1.53 9.03 -28.16
N MET A 166 -2.61 8.84 -27.40
CA MET A 166 -3.95 8.63 -27.97
C MET A 166 -4.43 9.84 -28.78
N LEU A 167 -4.19 11.05 -28.27
CA LEU A 167 -4.50 12.30 -28.99
C LEU A 167 -3.70 12.43 -30.28
N CYS A 168 -2.41 12.09 -30.27
CA CYS A 168 -1.60 12.07 -31.49
C CYS A 168 -2.15 11.08 -32.53
N LEU A 169 -2.42 9.84 -32.12
CA LEU A 169 -2.94 8.81 -33.03
C LEU A 169 -4.28 9.21 -33.67
N LEU A 170 -5.18 9.81 -32.90
CA LEU A 170 -6.47 10.30 -33.41
C LEU A 170 -6.31 11.44 -34.44
N VAL A 171 -5.37 12.36 -34.21
CA VAL A 171 -5.05 13.44 -35.17
C VAL A 171 -4.45 12.87 -36.45
N PHE A 172 -3.54 11.88 -36.35
CA PHE A 172 -2.97 11.20 -37.52
C PHE A 172 -4.04 10.49 -38.36
N ILE A 173 -4.97 9.76 -37.72
CA ILE A 173 -6.06 9.07 -38.43
C ILE A 173 -6.99 10.08 -39.12
N TRP A 174 -7.32 11.19 -38.46
CA TRP A 174 -8.18 12.22 -39.04
C TRP A 174 -7.57 12.89 -40.28
N LEU A 175 -6.25 13.11 -40.28
CA LEU A 175 -5.52 13.69 -41.40
C LEU A 175 -5.30 12.72 -42.57
N ILE A 176 -5.40 11.40 -42.35
CA ILE A 176 -5.32 10.38 -43.41
C ILE A 176 -6.68 10.19 -44.08
N VAL A 177 -7.78 10.34 -43.32
CA VAL A 177 -9.16 10.17 -43.82
C VAL A 177 -9.67 11.41 -44.57
N LYS A 178 -8.95 12.54 -44.53
CA LYS A 178 -9.31 13.79 -45.20
C LYS A 178 -8.36 14.17 -46.33
#